data_AF-A0A920P5H8-F1
#
_entry.id   AF-A0A920P5H8-F1
#
_cell.length_a   1.000
_cell.length_b   1.000
_cell.length_c   1.000
_cell.angle_alpha   90.00
_cell.angle_beta   90.00
_cell.angle_gamma   90.00
#
_symmetry.space_group_name_H-M   'P 1'
#
loop_
_entity.id
_entity.type
_entity.pdbx_description
1 polymer ?
#
loop_
_entity_poly.entity_id
_entity_poly.type
_entity_poly.pdbx_seq_one_letter_code
_entity_poly.pdbx_strand_id
1 'polypeptide(L)'
;MLHLAIGIGLVLGLGLGLLAAVTESEFLMIVAVGSAPLGTAFMSAVKMVIIPLVMAVIFSGVAKLGDPRKLGRLGGLSVGFMWVTIVPAILLGMAVSWLGLQFTPDLVAPLGTDQEAPELPGLVDFILGLIPDNPFAAASNGQLLPLIVFTALFGAAAGTLREDVRRTLLDFSDAVSDALIKLVWWILWTAPIGVFGLIAPVTAQLGWGLIQNLAVFVISVLFGLMIYWALCT
;
A
#
# COMPACT_ATOMS: atom_id res chain seq x y z
N MET A 1 -22.44 -0.67 1.73
CA MET A 1 -22.64 0.58 2.50
C MET A 1 -21.34 1.27 2.86
N LEU A 2 -20.30 0.56 3.36
CA LEU A 2 -19.03 1.21 3.71
C LEU A 2 -18.31 1.90 2.52
N HIS A 3 -18.29 1.27 1.36
CA HIS A 3 -17.74 1.87 0.13
C HIS A 3 -18.41 3.22 -0.23
N LEU A 4 -19.72 3.34 0.01
CA LEU A 4 -20.48 4.57 -0.19
C LEU A 4 -20.09 5.64 0.83
N ALA A 5 -19.92 5.26 2.10
CA ALA A 5 -19.46 6.19 3.14
C ALA A 5 -18.04 6.72 2.85
N ILE A 6 -17.12 5.85 2.39
CA ILE A 6 -15.77 6.26 1.97
C ILE A 6 -15.85 7.22 0.79
N GLY A 7 -16.69 6.91 -0.21
CA GLY A 7 -16.94 7.80 -1.35
C GLY A 7 -17.48 9.17 -0.91
N ILE A 8 -18.41 9.20 0.05
CA ILE A 8 -18.92 10.47 0.62
C ILE A 8 -17.80 11.23 1.33
N GLY A 9 -16.97 10.56 2.14
CA GLY A 9 -15.83 11.20 2.81
C GLY A 9 -14.83 11.80 1.82
N LEU A 10 -14.54 11.09 0.73
CA LEU A 10 -13.71 11.60 -0.37
C LEU A 10 -14.33 12.83 -1.04
N VAL A 11 -15.61 12.76 -1.42
CA VAL A 11 -16.31 13.87 -2.10
C VAL A 11 -16.41 15.09 -1.18
N LEU A 12 -16.72 14.91 0.10
CA LEU A 12 -16.77 16.00 1.07
C LEU A 12 -15.39 16.63 1.30
N GLY A 13 -14.33 15.82 1.37
CA GLY A 13 -12.97 16.32 1.55
C GLY A 13 -12.49 17.10 0.33
N LEU A 14 -12.71 16.57 -0.87
CA LEU A 14 -12.43 17.27 -2.12
C LEU A 14 -13.23 18.56 -2.22
N GLY A 15 -14.54 18.52 -1.93
CA GLY A 15 -15.41 19.68 -1.98
C GLY A 15 -14.99 20.78 -1.01
N LEU A 16 -14.71 20.42 0.26
CA LEU A 16 -14.22 21.38 1.26
C LEU A 16 -12.88 21.98 0.84
N GLY A 17 -11.93 21.16 0.40
CA GLY A 17 -10.60 21.62 -0.01
C GLY A 17 -10.68 22.55 -1.23
N LEU A 18 -11.50 22.22 -2.22
CA LEU A 18 -11.72 23.10 -3.37
C LEU A 18 -12.36 24.43 -2.99
N LEU A 19 -13.40 24.41 -2.14
CA LEU A 19 -14.05 25.64 -1.71
C LEU A 19 -13.08 26.53 -0.93
N ALA A 20 -12.22 25.93 -0.10
CA ALA A 20 -11.14 26.64 0.59
C ALA A 20 -10.16 27.27 -0.41
N ALA A 21 -9.74 26.53 -1.43
CA ALA A 21 -8.78 26.98 -2.43
C ALA A 21 -9.35 28.08 -3.37
N VAL A 22 -10.61 27.98 -3.79
CA VAL A 22 -11.23 28.93 -4.72
C VAL A 22 -11.67 30.22 -4.02
N THR A 23 -12.14 30.12 -2.78
CA THR A 23 -12.65 31.29 -2.03
C THR A 23 -11.53 32.03 -1.30
N GLU A 24 -10.34 31.43 -1.16
CA GLU A 24 -9.23 31.91 -0.30
C GLU A 24 -9.69 32.27 1.13
N SER A 25 -10.77 31.62 1.60
CA SER A 25 -11.36 31.93 2.89
C SER A 25 -10.49 31.34 4.00
N GLU A 26 -10.01 32.23 4.87
CA GLU A 26 -9.19 31.84 6.03
C GLU A 26 -9.89 30.79 6.91
N PHE A 27 -11.20 30.91 7.11
CA PHE A 27 -12.00 29.94 7.86
C PHE A 27 -12.00 28.54 7.21
N LEU A 28 -12.28 28.46 5.90
CA LEU A 28 -12.32 27.17 5.20
C LEU A 28 -10.94 26.51 5.12
N MET A 29 -9.88 27.32 4.96
CA MET A 29 -8.51 26.84 5.01
C MET A 29 -8.15 26.26 6.38
N ILE A 30 -8.54 26.93 7.47
CA ILE A 30 -8.34 26.41 8.84
C ILE A 30 -9.09 25.09 9.03
N VAL A 31 -10.32 24.98 8.56
CA VAL A 31 -11.11 23.74 8.69
C VAL A 31 -10.50 22.60 7.85
N ALA A 32 -10.10 22.88 6.61
CA ALA A 32 -9.50 21.88 5.73
C ALA A 32 -8.14 21.39 6.25
N VAL A 33 -7.24 22.31 6.61
CA VAL A 33 -5.92 21.98 7.16
C VAL A 33 -6.04 21.38 8.57
N GLY A 34 -6.95 21.89 9.38
CA GLY A 34 -7.25 21.38 10.72
C GLY A 34 -7.80 19.95 10.73
N SER A 35 -8.29 19.45 9.60
CA SER A 35 -8.73 18.05 9.46
C SER A 35 -7.57 17.05 9.27
N ALA A 36 -6.35 17.52 8.97
CA ALA A 36 -5.17 16.68 8.71
C ALA A 36 -4.85 15.64 9.82
N PRO A 37 -4.99 15.94 11.13
CA PRO A 37 -4.76 14.95 12.19
C PRO A 37 -5.67 13.73 12.09
N LEU A 38 -6.89 13.86 11.56
CA LEU A 38 -7.81 12.73 11.34
C LEU A 38 -7.25 11.76 10.29
N GLY A 39 -6.68 12.31 9.22
CA GLY A 39 -6.01 11.53 8.18
C GLY A 39 -4.74 10.84 8.69
N THR A 40 -3.92 11.55 9.46
CA THR A 40 -2.71 10.99 10.10
C THR A 40 -3.05 9.90 11.11
N ALA A 41 -4.09 10.07 11.91
CA ALA A 41 -4.56 9.06 12.85
C ALA A 41 -5.04 7.80 12.11
N PHE A 42 -5.80 7.97 11.03
CA PHE A 42 -6.24 6.85 10.18
C PHE A 42 -5.06 6.11 9.56
N MET A 43 -4.11 6.82 8.96
CA MET A 43 -2.90 6.21 8.38
C MET A 43 -2.05 5.49 9.42
N SER A 44 -1.91 6.06 10.62
CA SER A 44 -1.20 5.43 11.74
C SER A 44 -1.90 4.15 12.19
N ALA A 45 -3.25 4.16 12.28
CA ALA A 45 -4.03 2.98 12.63
C ALA A 45 -3.87 1.86 11.60
N VAL A 46 -3.88 2.19 10.30
CA VAL A 46 -3.60 1.21 9.23
C VAL A 46 -2.19 0.64 9.37
N LYS A 47 -1.17 1.50 9.52
CA LYS A 47 0.24 1.08 9.67
C LYS A 47 0.49 0.19 10.88
N MET A 48 -0.22 0.43 11.98
CA MET A 48 -0.13 -0.36 13.22
C MET A 48 -0.45 -1.85 12.98
N VAL A 49 -1.37 -2.16 12.06
CA VAL A 49 -1.85 -3.54 11.84
C VAL A 49 -1.05 -4.27 10.76
N ILE A 50 -0.45 -3.55 9.82
CA ILE A 50 0.20 -4.15 8.64
C ILE A 50 1.27 -5.17 9.05
N ILE A 51 2.20 -4.78 9.93
CA ILE A 51 3.34 -5.61 10.32
C ILE A 51 2.90 -6.92 11.00
N PRO A 52 2.11 -6.91 12.09
CA PRO A 52 1.70 -8.14 12.74
C PRO A 52 0.81 -9.00 11.83
N LEU A 53 -0.02 -8.38 10.98
CA LEU A 53 -0.90 -9.10 10.07
C LEU A 53 -0.11 -9.83 8.98
N VAL A 54 0.85 -9.14 8.35
CA VAL A 54 1.73 -9.74 7.33
C VAL A 54 2.51 -10.90 7.94
N MET A 55 3.05 -10.74 9.15
CA MET A 55 3.75 -11.84 9.82
C MET A 55 2.86 -13.06 10.03
N ALA A 56 1.65 -12.87 10.57
CA ALA A 56 0.75 -13.99 10.85
C ALA A 56 0.22 -14.68 9.57
N VAL A 57 -0.08 -13.90 8.53
CA VAL A 57 -0.58 -14.43 7.25
C VAL A 57 0.53 -15.15 6.48
N ILE A 58 1.73 -14.58 6.40
CA ILE A 58 2.86 -15.22 5.71
C ILE A 58 3.30 -16.47 6.47
N PHE A 59 3.41 -16.40 7.80
CA PHE A 59 3.76 -17.56 8.61
C PHE A 59 2.78 -18.72 8.40
N SER A 60 1.48 -18.47 8.60
CA SER A 60 0.45 -19.51 8.42
C SER A 60 0.41 -20.04 6.99
N GLY A 61 0.48 -19.16 5.99
CA GLY A 61 0.48 -19.54 4.57
C GLY A 61 1.66 -20.43 4.18
N VAL A 62 2.87 -20.12 4.68
CA VAL A 62 4.06 -20.90 4.38
C VAL A 62 4.13 -22.19 5.20
N ALA A 63 3.83 -22.13 6.50
CA ALA A 63 3.87 -23.31 7.37
C ALA A 63 2.88 -24.40 6.95
N LYS A 64 1.72 -24.02 6.37
CA LYS A 64 0.74 -24.95 5.78
C LYS A 64 1.28 -25.78 4.61
N LEU A 65 2.33 -25.35 3.92
CA LEU A 65 2.94 -26.10 2.81
C LEU A 65 3.67 -27.36 3.27
N GLY A 66 4.20 -27.37 4.50
CA GLY A 66 4.89 -28.50 5.14
C GLY A 66 6.23 -28.93 4.51
N ASP A 67 6.56 -28.46 3.30
CA ASP A 67 7.75 -28.85 2.55
C ASP A 67 8.45 -27.60 1.95
N PRO A 68 9.68 -27.26 2.40
CA PRO A 68 10.45 -26.14 1.88
C PRO A 68 10.72 -26.21 0.37
N ARG A 69 10.81 -27.41 -0.22
CA ARG A 69 10.98 -27.57 -1.68
C ARG A 69 9.76 -27.07 -2.45
N LYS A 70 8.56 -27.29 -1.89
CA LYS A 70 7.31 -26.78 -2.49
C LYS A 70 7.28 -25.26 -2.41
N LEU A 71 7.73 -24.67 -1.31
CA LEU A 71 7.87 -23.21 -1.18
C LEU A 71 8.79 -22.65 -2.26
N GLY A 72 9.99 -23.22 -2.43
CA GLY A 72 10.94 -22.76 -3.46
C GLY A 72 10.38 -22.91 -4.88
N ARG A 73 9.71 -24.03 -5.18
CA ARG A 73 9.07 -24.26 -6.49
C ARG A 73 7.92 -23.29 -6.76
N LEU A 74 7.03 -23.09 -5.79
CA LEU A 74 5.92 -22.16 -5.90
C LEU A 74 6.42 -20.71 -5.98
N GLY A 75 7.38 -20.34 -5.13
CA GLY A 75 7.99 -19.02 -5.13
C GLY A 75 8.67 -18.70 -6.47
N GLY A 76 9.47 -19.63 -7.00
CA GLY A 76 10.11 -19.47 -8.31
C GLY A 76 9.10 -19.38 -9.46
N LEU A 77 8.05 -20.21 -9.44
CA LEU A 77 6.97 -20.13 -10.42
C LEU A 77 6.23 -18.80 -10.34
N SER A 78 5.92 -18.32 -9.13
CA SER A 78 5.26 -17.04 -8.89
C SER A 78 6.12 -15.86 -9.31
N VAL A 79 7.43 -15.89 -9.06
CA VAL A 79 8.37 -14.85 -9.52
C VAL A 79 8.40 -14.83 -11.05
N GLY A 80 8.51 -15.99 -11.71
CA GLY A 80 8.47 -16.08 -13.17
C GLY A 80 7.15 -15.55 -13.74
N PHE A 81 6.02 -15.95 -13.15
CA PHE A 81 4.70 -15.43 -13.50
C PHE A 81 4.61 -13.91 -13.31
N MET A 82 5.08 -13.40 -12.17
CA MET A 82 5.12 -11.97 -11.87
C MET A 82 5.95 -11.19 -12.88
N TRP A 83 7.11 -11.69 -13.30
CA TRP A 83 7.92 -11.04 -14.34
C TRP A 83 7.17 -10.92 -15.67
N VAL A 84 6.51 -12.01 -16.08
CA VAL A 84 5.72 -12.05 -17.33
C VAL A 84 4.52 -11.11 -17.26
N THR A 85 3.89 -10.92 -16.10
CA THR A 85 2.73 -10.01 -15.97
C THR A 85 3.13 -8.56 -15.71
N ILE A 86 4.14 -8.31 -14.86
CA ILE A 86 4.53 -6.98 -14.39
C ILE A 86 5.30 -6.21 -15.46
N VAL A 87 6.22 -6.85 -16.20
CA VAL A 87 7.01 -6.12 -17.20
C VAL A 87 6.12 -5.51 -18.29
N PRO A 88 5.18 -6.25 -18.93
CA PRO A 88 4.25 -5.65 -19.86
C PRO A 88 3.34 -4.61 -19.21
N ALA A 89 2.89 -4.84 -17.96
CA ALA A 89 2.06 -3.88 -17.24
C ALA A 89 2.79 -2.55 -16.99
N ILE A 90 4.07 -2.59 -16.60
CA ILE A 90 4.92 -1.40 -16.40
C ILE A 90 5.14 -0.70 -17.73
N LEU A 91 5.52 -1.42 -18.79
CA LEU A 91 5.77 -0.81 -20.11
C LEU A 91 4.52 -0.09 -20.64
N LEU A 92 3.37 -0.73 -20.50
CA LEU A 92 2.08 -0.15 -20.89
C LEU A 92 1.70 1.03 -19.99
N GLY A 93 1.86 0.90 -18.68
CA GLY A 93 1.60 1.97 -17.72
C GLY A 93 2.50 3.19 -17.96
N MET A 94 3.78 2.98 -18.27
CA MET A 94 4.72 4.03 -18.64
C MET A 94 4.33 4.69 -19.97
N ALA A 95 3.94 3.91 -20.98
CA ALA A 95 3.51 4.44 -22.28
C ALA A 95 2.24 5.30 -22.15
N VAL A 96 1.25 4.82 -21.40
CA VAL A 96 0.00 5.56 -21.16
C VAL A 96 0.23 6.78 -20.27
N SER A 97 1.09 6.67 -19.24
CA SER A 97 1.48 7.80 -18.40
C SER A 97 2.20 8.89 -19.20
N TRP A 98 3.13 8.51 -20.09
CA TRP A 98 3.82 9.43 -20.98
C TRP A 98 2.85 10.22 -21.88
N LEU A 99 1.78 9.56 -22.37
CA LEU A 99 0.72 10.21 -23.13
C LEU A 99 -0.16 11.11 -22.22
N GLY A 100 -0.50 10.64 -21.02
CA GLY A 100 -1.32 11.37 -20.05
C GLY A 100 -0.68 12.66 -19.56
N LEU A 101 0.64 12.68 -19.38
CA LEU A 101 1.40 13.87 -18.97
C LEU A 101 1.33 15.02 -19.97
N GLN A 102 0.96 14.76 -21.23
CA GLN A 102 0.73 15.83 -22.21
C GLN A 102 -0.57 16.62 -21.96
N PHE A 103 -1.47 16.05 -21.15
CA PHE A 103 -2.78 16.63 -20.81
C PHE A 103 -2.86 17.16 -19.37
N THR A 104 -1.78 17.04 -18.59
CA THR A 104 -1.69 17.56 -17.23
C THR A 104 -1.18 19.01 -17.22
N PRO A 105 -1.81 19.93 -16.46
CA PRO A 105 -1.21 21.23 -16.18
C PRO A 105 0.10 21.04 -15.41
N ASP A 106 1.09 21.91 -15.65
CA ASP A 106 2.31 21.96 -14.86
C ASP A 106 1.97 22.22 -13.39
N LEU A 107 1.94 21.16 -12.58
CA LEU A 107 2.00 21.32 -11.15
C LEU A 107 3.45 21.63 -10.82
N VAL A 108 3.69 22.85 -10.33
CA VAL A 108 4.86 23.10 -9.49
C VAL A 108 4.71 22.16 -8.31
N ALA A 109 5.52 21.09 -8.29
CA ALA A 109 5.57 20.17 -7.16
C ALA A 109 5.68 21.02 -5.88
N PRO A 110 4.88 20.76 -4.83
CA PRO A 110 5.04 21.47 -3.58
C PRO A 110 6.50 21.31 -3.13
N LEU A 111 7.14 22.47 -2.92
CA LEU A 111 8.50 22.67 -2.43
C LEU A 111 8.96 21.51 -1.52
N GLY A 112 10.04 20.81 -1.88
CA GLY A 112 10.77 20.02 -0.90
C GLY A 112 11.46 18.71 -1.31
N THR A 113 11.55 18.33 -2.59
CA THR A 113 12.40 17.18 -2.94
C THR A 113 13.10 17.38 -4.29
N ASP A 114 14.19 18.15 -4.28
CA ASP A 114 15.42 17.68 -4.92
C ASP A 114 15.89 16.44 -4.13
N GLN A 115 15.08 15.38 -4.13
CA GLN A 115 15.57 14.08 -3.70
C GLN A 115 16.43 13.62 -4.88
N GLU A 116 17.74 13.77 -4.73
CA GLU A 116 18.69 12.96 -5.50
C GLU A 116 18.11 11.54 -5.54
N ALA A 117 17.98 11.01 -6.76
CA ALA A 117 17.46 9.66 -6.95
C ALA A 117 18.24 8.75 -6.00
N PRO A 118 17.56 8.07 -5.05
CA PRO A 118 18.27 7.27 -4.06
C PRO A 118 19.17 6.30 -4.80
N GLU A 119 20.47 6.30 -4.45
CA GLU A 119 21.43 5.39 -5.08
C GLU A 119 20.90 3.97 -4.95
N LEU A 120 20.63 3.35 -6.10
CA LEU A 120 20.10 1.99 -6.11
C LEU A 120 21.20 1.08 -5.59
N PRO A 121 20.98 0.38 -4.46
CA PRO A 121 21.94 -0.59 -3.99
C PRO A 121 22.19 -1.63 -5.09
N GLY A 122 23.43 -2.10 -5.19
CA GLY A 122 23.77 -3.16 -6.14
C GLY A 122 22.89 -4.39 -5.89
N LEU A 123 22.71 -5.23 -6.91
CA LEU A 123 21.89 -6.45 -6.79
C LEU A 123 22.33 -7.33 -5.61
N VAL A 124 23.63 -7.40 -5.35
CA VAL A 124 24.21 -8.13 -4.22
C VAL A 124 23.79 -7.51 -2.89
N ASP A 125 23.94 -6.19 -2.73
CA ASP A 125 23.58 -5.48 -1.50
C ASP A 125 22.09 -5.55 -1.23
N PHE A 126 21.26 -5.49 -2.27
CA PHE A 126 19.83 -5.71 -2.15
C PHE A 126 19.51 -7.11 -1.61
N ILE A 127 20.12 -8.17 -2.17
CA ILE A 127 19.91 -9.55 -1.72
C ILE A 127 20.40 -9.73 -0.28
N LEU A 128 21.56 -9.17 0.08
CA LEU A 128 22.07 -9.21 1.44
C LEU A 128 21.14 -8.47 2.41
N GLY A 129 20.59 -7.33 1.98
CA GLY A 129 19.63 -6.55 2.75
C GLY A 129 18.28 -7.25 3.00
N LEU A 130 17.95 -8.32 2.26
CA LEU A 130 16.75 -9.12 2.50
C LEU A 130 16.85 -10.00 3.76
N ILE A 131 18.06 -10.28 4.24
CA ILE A 131 18.28 -11.11 5.43
C ILE A 131 18.53 -10.15 6.61
N PRO A 132 17.55 -9.94 7.51
CA PRO A 132 17.74 -9.03 8.62
C PRO A 132 18.65 -9.64 9.69
N ASP A 133 19.60 -8.85 10.22
CA ASP A 133 20.39 -9.25 11.39
C ASP A 133 19.51 -9.43 12.64
N ASN A 134 18.42 -8.66 12.74
CA ASN A 134 17.44 -8.76 13.81
C ASN A 134 16.01 -8.51 13.27
N PRO A 135 15.14 -9.54 13.26
CA PRO A 135 13.77 -9.42 12.73
C PRO A 135 12.88 -8.48 13.56
N PHE A 136 13.13 -8.34 14.86
CA PHE A 136 12.39 -7.42 15.72
C PHE A 136 12.77 -5.96 15.43
N ALA A 137 14.05 -5.70 15.15
CA ALA A 137 14.49 -4.39 14.69
C ALA A 137 13.94 -4.06 13.30
N ALA A 138 13.90 -5.05 12.39
CA ALA A 138 13.27 -4.88 11.08
C ALA A 138 11.77 -4.52 11.22
N ALA A 139 11.06 -5.18 12.14
CA ALA A 139 9.66 -4.87 12.45
C ALA A 139 9.50 -3.45 13.05
N SER A 140 10.32 -3.04 14.01
CA SER A 140 10.21 -1.71 14.60
C SER A 140 10.55 -0.58 13.61
N ASN A 141 11.47 -0.83 12.69
CA ASN A 141 11.90 0.13 11.68
C ASN A 141 11.02 0.12 10.41
N GLY A 142 9.97 -0.71 10.37
CA GLY A 142 9.07 -0.79 9.22
C GLY A 142 9.69 -1.42 7.97
N GLN A 143 10.77 -2.20 8.13
CA GLN A 143 11.42 -2.91 7.02
C GLN A 143 10.59 -4.16 6.66
N LEU A 144 9.59 -3.97 5.80
CA LEU A 144 8.65 -5.03 5.44
C LEU A 144 9.30 -6.18 4.65
N LEU A 145 10.19 -5.87 3.70
CA LEU A 145 10.77 -6.90 2.81
C LEU A 145 11.63 -7.91 3.60
N PRO A 146 12.59 -7.48 4.45
CA PRO A 146 13.36 -8.40 5.28
C PRO A 146 12.48 -9.17 6.26
N LEU A 147 11.45 -8.53 6.80
CA LEU A 147 10.50 -9.19 7.70
C LEU A 147 9.70 -10.29 7.01
N ILE A 148 9.26 -10.07 5.76
CA ILE A 148 8.59 -11.09 4.94
C ILE A 148 9.52 -12.28 4.71
N VAL A 149 10.79 -12.03 4.36
CA VAL A 149 11.78 -13.09 4.13
C VAL A 149 12.04 -13.90 5.39
N PHE A 150 12.29 -13.24 6.52
CA PHE A 150 12.44 -13.92 7.81
C PHE A 150 11.20 -14.76 8.16
N THR A 151 10.00 -14.17 8.04
CA THR A 151 8.74 -14.85 8.37
C THR A 151 8.48 -16.05 7.47
N ALA A 152 8.80 -15.95 6.18
CA ALA A 152 8.66 -17.05 5.23
C ALA A 152 9.63 -18.20 5.56
N LEU A 153 10.90 -17.89 5.88
CA LEU A 153 11.88 -18.90 6.31
C LEU A 153 11.46 -19.56 7.63
N PHE A 154 10.98 -18.76 8.58
CA PHE A 154 10.47 -19.26 9.86
C PHE A 154 9.24 -20.16 9.67
N GLY A 155 8.28 -19.75 8.83
CA GLY A 155 7.13 -20.57 8.45
C GLY A 155 7.55 -21.87 7.76
N ALA A 156 8.55 -21.81 6.88
CA ALA A 156 9.07 -23.01 6.20
C ALA A 156 9.68 -24.01 7.18
N ALA A 157 10.46 -23.51 8.16
CA ALA A 157 11.02 -24.33 9.23
C ALA A 157 9.93 -24.89 10.16
N ALA A 158 8.93 -24.08 10.52
CA ALA A 158 7.79 -24.54 11.32
C ALA A 158 6.97 -25.63 10.59
N GLY A 159 6.91 -25.57 9.27
CA GLY A 159 6.23 -26.56 8.43
C GLY A 159 6.84 -27.97 8.49
N THR A 160 8.15 -28.09 8.79
CA THR A 160 8.86 -29.38 8.89
C THR A 160 8.79 -30.01 10.28
N LEU A 161 8.24 -29.29 11.27
CA LEU A 161 8.02 -29.81 12.61
C LEU A 161 6.98 -30.93 12.61
N ARG A 162 6.93 -31.66 13.72
CA ARG A 162 5.89 -32.67 13.99
C ARG A 162 4.50 -32.03 13.91
N GLU A 163 3.53 -32.80 13.43
CA GLU A 163 2.15 -32.36 13.19
C GLU A 163 1.53 -31.60 14.37
N ASP A 164 1.70 -32.10 15.59
CA ASP A 164 1.13 -31.53 16.81
C ASP A 164 1.71 -30.14 17.13
N VAL A 165 3.03 -29.99 17.00
CA VAL A 165 3.74 -28.73 17.23
C VAL A 165 3.39 -27.73 16.13
N ARG A 166 3.43 -28.17 14.86
CA ARG A 166 3.06 -27.33 13.71
C ARG A 166 1.63 -26.83 13.83
N ARG A 167 0.68 -27.71 14.17
CA ARG A 167 -0.73 -27.34 14.31
C ARG A 167 -0.94 -26.31 15.41
N THR A 168 -0.25 -26.45 16.55
CA THR A 168 -0.31 -25.46 17.63
C THR A 168 0.13 -24.07 17.15
N LEU A 169 1.22 -23.98 16.38
CA LEU A 169 1.70 -22.72 15.83
C LEU A 169 0.77 -22.15 14.76
N LEU A 170 0.18 -23.00 13.91
CA LEU A 170 -0.78 -22.61 12.90
C LEU A 170 -2.07 -22.07 13.53
N ASP A 171 -2.64 -22.78 14.50
CA ASP A 171 -3.87 -22.37 15.18
C ASP A 171 -3.67 -21.02 15.90
N PHE A 172 -2.51 -20.82 16.54
CA PHE A 172 -2.15 -19.51 17.11
C PHE A 172 -2.06 -18.41 16.05
N SER A 173 -1.35 -18.66 14.95
CA SER A 173 -1.17 -17.68 13.89
C SER A 173 -2.47 -17.33 13.16
N ASP A 174 -3.34 -18.32 12.94
CA ASP A 174 -4.66 -18.13 12.35
C ASP A 174 -5.56 -17.32 13.30
N ALA A 175 -5.55 -17.63 14.61
CA ALA A 175 -6.30 -16.86 15.61
C ALA A 175 -5.83 -15.39 15.70
N VAL A 176 -4.52 -15.15 15.63
CA VAL A 176 -3.96 -13.79 15.56
C VAL A 176 -4.37 -13.09 14.27
N SER A 177 -4.30 -13.78 13.13
CA SER A 177 -4.73 -13.23 11.83
C SER A 177 -6.20 -12.84 11.85
N ASP A 178 -7.07 -13.70 12.38
CA ASP A 178 -8.51 -13.43 12.50
C ASP A 178 -8.81 -12.23 13.42
N ALA A 179 -8.09 -12.12 14.54
CA ALA A 179 -8.20 -10.97 15.43
C ALA A 179 -7.75 -9.67 14.74
N LEU A 180 -6.64 -9.71 14.00
CA LEU A 180 -6.13 -8.56 13.26
C LEU A 180 -7.04 -8.17 12.09
N ILE A 181 -7.63 -9.13 11.38
CA ILE A 181 -8.64 -8.86 10.34
C ILE A 181 -9.86 -8.17 10.94
N LYS A 182 -10.34 -8.58 12.12
CA LYS A 182 -11.41 -7.86 12.84
C LYS A 182 -11.01 -6.43 13.20
N LEU A 183 -9.76 -6.23 13.64
CA LEU A 183 -9.22 -4.90 13.93
C LEU A 183 -9.16 -4.03 12.65
N VAL A 184 -8.76 -4.61 11.50
CA VAL A 184 -8.84 -3.94 10.19
C VAL A 184 -10.28 -3.49 9.90
N TRP A 185 -11.28 -4.34 10.15
CA TRP A 185 -12.68 -3.94 9.97
C TRP A 185 -13.09 -2.74 10.85
N TRP A 186 -12.63 -2.68 12.09
CA TRP A 186 -12.88 -1.53 12.98
C TRP A 186 -12.21 -0.26 12.48
N ILE A 187 -10.99 -0.36 11.96
CA ILE A 187 -10.30 0.79 11.33
C ILE A 187 -11.03 1.22 10.07
N LEU A 188 -11.52 0.28 9.26
CA LEU A 188 -12.24 0.60 8.04
C LEU A 188 -13.55 1.36 8.30
N TRP A 189 -14.17 1.21 9.47
CA TRP A 189 -15.30 2.06 9.87
C TRP A 189 -14.92 3.54 10.06
N THR A 190 -13.69 3.84 10.44
CA THR A 190 -13.21 5.23 10.56
C THR A 190 -12.68 5.79 9.23
N ALA A 191 -12.57 4.95 8.19
CA ALA A 191 -12.05 5.34 6.88
C ALA A 191 -12.75 6.55 6.24
N PRO A 192 -14.09 6.75 6.30
CA PRO A 192 -14.72 7.94 5.75
C PRO A 192 -14.16 9.25 6.32
N ILE A 193 -13.90 9.27 7.63
CA ILE A 193 -13.36 10.43 8.35
C ILE A 193 -11.86 10.56 8.07
N GLY A 194 -11.14 9.43 8.01
CA GLY A 194 -9.72 9.40 7.67
C GLY A 194 -9.44 9.92 6.25
N VAL A 195 -10.19 9.43 5.26
CA VAL A 195 -10.06 9.84 3.85
C VAL A 195 -10.39 11.31 3.69
N PHE A 196 -11.44 11.81 4.37
CA PHE A 196 -11.73 13.24 4.43
C PHE A 196 -10.52 14.05 4.94
N GLY A 197 -9.96 13.66 6.09
CA GLY A 197 -8.81 14.33 6.70
C GLY A 197 -7.50 14.19 5.91
N LEU A 198 -7.41 13.22 4.99
CA LEU A 198 -6.27 13.09 4.08
C LEU A 198 -6.40 14.01 2.86
N ILE A 199 -7.59 14.02 2.22
CA ILE A 199 -7.75 14.69 0.92
C ILE A 199 -8.08 16.18 1.05
N ALA A 200 -8.81 16.58 2.09
CA ALA A 200 -9.20 17.98 2.33
C ALA A 200 -8.00 18.95 2.42
N PRO A 201 -6.96 18.70 3.25
CA PRO A 201 -5.81 19.60 3.34
C PRO A 201 -5.00 19.66 2.03
N VAL A 202 -4.81 18.52 1.38
CA VAL A 202 -4.05 18.43 0.12
C VAL A 202 -4.76 19.18 -1.00
N THR A 203 -6.09 19.06 -1.06
CA THR A 203 -6.91 19.77 -2.05
C THR A 203 -7.02 21.26 -1.75
N ALA A 204 -7.03 21.67 -0.48
CA ALA A 204 -7.00 23.07 -0.08
C ALA A 204 -5.71 23.78 -0.49
N GLN A 205 -4.58 23.08 -0.48
CA GLN A 205 -3.27 23.64 -0.86
C GLN A 205 -3.03 23.62 -2.36
N LEU A 206 -3.42 22.54 -3.05
CA LEU A 206 -3.15 22.33 -4.48
C LEU A 206 -4.30 22.78 -5.40
N GLY A 207 -5.47 23.05 -4.82
CA GLY A 207 -6.63 23.60 -5.49
C GLY A 207 -7.12 22.80 -6.70
N TRP A 208 -7.60 23.52 -7.72
CA TRP A 208 -8.18 22.94 -8.92
C TRP A 208 -7.17 22.13 -9.75
N GLY A 209 -5.88 22.51 -9.71
CA GLY A 209 -4.82 21.80 -10.40
C GLY A 209 -4.70 20.34 -9.95
N LEU A 210 -4.88 20.04 -8.66
CA LEU A 210 -4.88 18.67 -8.16
C LEU A 210 -5.96 17.81 -8.81
N ILE A 211 -7.18 18.33 -8.95
CA ILE A 211 -8.31 17.56 -9.47
C ILE A 211 -8.12 17.26 -10.95
N GLN A 212 -7.63 18.22 -11.73
CA GLN A 212 -7.29 17.98 -13.14
C GLN A 212 -6.25 16.87 -13.27
N ASN A 213 -5.20 16.90 -12.45
CA ASN A 213 -4.17 15.87 -12.45
C ASN A 213 -4.67 14.51 -11.99
N LEU A 214 -5.48 14.46 -10.93
CA LEU A 214 -6.11 13.22 -10.48
C LEU A 214 -7.06 12.66 -11.54
N ALA A 215 -7.82 13.51 -12.25
CA ALA A 215 -8.70 13.07 -13.31
C ALA A 215 -7.92 12.47 -14.49
N VAL A 216 -6.87 13.15 -14.96
CA VAL A 216 -5.99 12.63 -16.02
C VAL A 216 -5.31 11.33 -15.58
N PHE A 217 -4.82 11.26 -14.34
CA PHE A 217 -4.24 10.05 -13.76
C PHE A 217 -5.26 8.90 -13.74
N VAL A 218 -6.47 9.11 -13.22
CA VAL A 218 -7.52 8.07 -13.14
C VAL A 218 -7.91 7.60 -14.54
N ILE A 219 -8.12 8.51 -15.49
CA ILE A 219 -8.46 8.16 -16.88
C ILE A 219 -7.33 7.35 -17.52
N SER A 220 -6.07 7.78 -17.32
CA SER A 220 -4.89 7.09 -17.84
C SER A 220 -4.77 5.68 -17.27
N VAL A 221 -4.98 5.51 -15.96
CA VAL A 221 -4.95 4.20 -15.29
C VAL A 221 -6.08 3.30 -15.80
N LEU A 222 -7.31 3.81 -15.93
CA LEU A 222 -8.45 3.04 -16.43
C LEU A 222 -8.25 2.62 -17.90
N PHE A 223 -7.73 3.52 -18.73
CA PHE A 223 -7.41 3.25 -20.12
C PHE A 223 -6.30 2.21 -20.24
N GLY A 224 -5.21 2.37 -19.48
CA GLY A 224 -4.11 1.41 -19.46
C GLY A 224 -4.56 0.03 -18.99
N LEU A 225 -5.37 -0.03 -17.93
CA LEU A 225 -5.94 -1.29 -17.44
C LEU A 225 -6.85 -1.95 -18.48
N MET A 226 -7.64 -1.17 -19.23
CA MET A 226 -8.50 -1.70 -20.29
C MET A 226 -7.67 -2.31 -21.43
N ILE A 227 -6.59 -1.65 -21.86
CA ILE A 227 -5.69 -2.20 -22.89
C ILE A 227 -4.99 -3.46 -22.38
N TYR A 228 -4.47 -3.42 -21.15
CA TYR A 228 -3.81 -4.57 -20.53
C TYR A 228 -4.76 -5.76 -20.40
N TRP A 229 -6.00 -5.52 -19.97
CA TRP A 229 -7.04 -6.54 -19.91
C TRP A 229 -7.33 -7.12 -21.30
N ALA A 230 -7.48 -6.28 -22.33
CA ALA A 230 -7.71 -6.74 -23.70
C ALA A 230 -6.53 -7.52 -24.31
N LEU A 231 -5.30 -7.27 -23.86
CA LEU A 231 -4.09 -8.01 -24.29
C LEU A 231 -3.93 -9.35 -23.56
N CYS A 232 -4.40 -9.45 -22.32
CA CYS A 232 -4.22 -10.63 -21.47
C CYS A 232 -5.42 -11.58 -21.43
N THR A 233 -6.58 -11.19 -21.97
CA THR A 233 -7.78 -12.03 -22.11
C THR A 233 -7.78 -12.73 -23.47
#